data_AF-A0A7Y6YMI3-F1
#
_entry.id   AF-A0A7Y6YMI3-F1
#
_cell.length_a   1.000
_cell.length_b   1.000
_cell.length_c   1.000
_cell.angle_alpha   90.00
_cell.angle_beta   90.00
_cell.angle_gamma   90.00
#
_symmetry.space_group_name_H-M   'P 1'
#
loop_
_entity.id
_entity.type
_entity.pdbx_description
1 polymer ?
#
loop_
_entity_poly.entity_id
_entity_poly.type
_entity_poly.pdbx_seq_one_letter_code
_entity_poly.pdbx_strand_id
1 'polypeptide(L)'
;MGEIVLAAKCTHVPTMLMSEQEGPIKGTRQPAIDGHYEIARRAKALGADTVVICDTHWVINAGFHINANSRFEGLFTSNEFPQFIQNLSYDYRGNPELGDAIAATASDMGAYTLAHHLDSLELEYGSLVPMRFMSREHDMKVVSIAAWCTVHDHTESRIVGEAIRRAVEASDSKVLLVASGSLSHKIWANKDYAANNGT
;
A
#
# COMPACT_ATOMS: atom_id res chain seq x y z
N MET A 1 -23.59 5.76 -4.03
CA MET A 1 -22.71 5.67 -5.22
C MET A 1 -21.32 6.06 -4.79
N GLY A 2 -20.41 5.09 -4.83
CA GLY A 2 -19.04 5.24 -4.39
C GLY A 2 -18.23 6.12 -5.34
N GLU A 3 -17.10 6.60 -4.83
CA GLU A 3 -16.29 7.60 -5.51
C GLU A 3 -14.83 7.46 -5.08
N ILE A 4 -13.90 7.56 -6.04
CA ILE A 4 -12.48 7.78 -5.72
C ILE A 4 -12.32 9.26 -5.42
N VAL A 5 -12.40 9.62 -4.14
CA VAL A 5 -12.41 11.01 -3.70
C VAL A 5 -11.02 11.65 -3.73
N LEU A 6 -9.97 10.85 -3.61
CA LEU A 6 -8.58 11.31 -3.68
C LEU A 6 -7.69 10.21 -4.27
N ALA A 7 -6.76 10.60 -5.13
CA ALA A 7 -5.67 9.74 -5.59
C ALA A 7 -4.33 10.37 -5.17
N ALA A 8 -3.43 9.55 -4.66
CA ALA A 8 -2.12 9.99 -4.20
C ALA A 8 -1.02 9.02 -4.63
N LYS A 9 0.16 9.59 -4.90
CA LYS A 9 1.41 8.84 -4.98
C LYS A 9 2.19 9.16 -3.71
N CYS A 10 2.60 8.14 -2.96
CA CYS A 10 3.45 8.31 -1.78
C CYS A 10 4.67 7.38 -1.81
N THR A 11 5.67 7.70 -0.99
CA THR A 11 6.83 6.84 -0.79
C THR A 11 6.60 5.93 0.41
N HIS A 12 7.18 4.73 0.42
CA HIS A 12 7.18 3.82 1.57
C HIS A 12 8.60 3.50 2.05
N VAL A 13 9.57 4.43 1.85
CA VAL A 13 10.96 4.12 2.22
C VAL A 13 11.08 3.76 3.71
N PRO A 14 11.70 2.62 4.05
CA PRO A 14 11.85 2.18 5.45
C PRO A 14 12.52 3.21 6.36
N THR A 15 13.41 4.05 5.80
CA THR A 15 14.09 5.13 6.54
C THR A 15 13.14 6.18 7.11
N MET A 16 11.87 6.23 6.69
CA MET A 16 10.84 7.04 7.37
C MET A 16 10.62 6.58 8.81
N LEU A 17 10.57 5.26 9.07
CA LEU A 17 10.44 4.73 10.42
C LEU A 17 11.67 5.05 11.27
N MET A 18 12.85 4.94 10.67
CA MET A 18 14.11 5.29 11.33
C MET A 18 14.22 6.80 11.62
N SER A 19 13.61 7.64 10.79
CA SER A 19 13.59 9.09 10.99
C SER A 19 12.84 9.52 12.25
N GLU A 20 11.95 8.68 12.80
CA GLU A 20 11.29 8.92 14.10
C GLU A 20 12.14 8.43 15.29
N GLN A 21 13.20 7.66 15.05
CA GLN A 21 14.05 7.06 16.08
C GLN A 21 15.28 7.93 16.36
N GLU A 22 15.89 7.77 17.53
CA GLU A 22 17.22 8.34 17.78
C GLU A 22 18.25 7.70 16.84
N GLY A 23 19.15 8.51 16.28
CA GLY A 23 20.18 8.04 15.39
C GLY A 23 20.60 9.09 14.35
N PRO A 24 21.52 8.74 13.45
CA PRO A 24 22.12 9.68 12.49
C PRO A 24 21.11 10.32 11.53
N ILE A 25 20.01 9.63 11.26
CA ILE A 25 18.98 10.08 10.30
C ILE A 25 17.69 10.57 10.95
N LYS A 26 17.69 10.81 12.27
CA LYS A 26 16.54 11.38 12.98
C LYS A 26 16.09 12.69 12.32
N GLY A 27 14.79 12.80 12.04
CA GLY A 27 14.15 13.96 11.40
C GLY A 27 14.44 14.14 9.91
N THR A 28 15.33 13.36 9.29
CA THR A 28 15.73 13.57 7.88
C THR A 28 14.63 13.25 6.87
N ARG A 29 13.61 12.47 7.26
CA ARG A 29 12.46 12.11 6.42
C ARG A 29 11.17 12.86 6.81
N GLN A 30 11.25 13.88 7.66
CA GLN A 30 10.08 14.64 8.11
C GLN A 30 9.19 15.13 6.95
N PRO A 31 9.72 15.68 5.83
CA PRO A 31 8.86 16.10 4.72
C PRO A 31 8.06 14.96 4.08
N ALA A 32 8.62 13.74 4.04
CA ALA A 32 7.90 12.57 3.54
C ALA A 32 6.82 12.12 4.51
N ILE A 33 7.09 12.16 5.82
CA ILE A 33 6.13 11.84 6.88
C ILE A 33 4.97 12.84 6.86
N ASP A 34 5.26 14.14 6.82
CA ASP A 34 4.25 15.21 6.74
C ASP A 34 3.38 15.06 5.49
N GLY A 35 3.95 14.61 4.36
CA GLY A 35 3.20 14.29 3.16
C GLY A 35 2.14 13.21 3.36
N HIS A 36 2.42 12.18 4.17
CA HIS A 36 1.43 11.14 4.49
C HIS A 36 0.32 11.68 5.39
N TYR A 37 0.67 12.49 6.40
CA TYR A 37 -0.33 13.16 7.23
C TYR A 37 -1.23 14.07 6.40
N GLU A 38 -0.66 14.82 5.44
CA GLU A 38 -1.45 15.70 4.57
C GLU A 38 -2.37 14.92 3.62
N ILE A 39 -1.93 13.78 3.07
CA ILE A 39 -2.79 12.89 2.28
C ILE A 39 -3.97 12.41 3.13
N ALA A 40 -3.69 11.89 4.33
CA ALA A 40 -4.73 11.39 5.23
C ALA A 40 -5.71 12.48 5.68
N ARG A 41 -5.21 13.68 6.00
CA ARG A 41 -6.03 14.84 6.35
C ARG A 41 -6.97 15.24 5.21
N ARG A 42 -6.49 15.26 3.97
CA ARG A 42 -7.33 15.53 2.78
C ARG A 42 -8.35 14.43 2.55
N ALA A 43 -7.94 13.16 2.65
CA ALA A 43 -8.84 12.01 2.51
C ALA A 43 -9.98 12.06 3.54
N LYS A 44 -9.65 12.38 4.80
CA LYS A 44 -10.62 12.59 5.88
C LYS A 44 -11.60 13.72 5.58
N ALA A 45 -11.10 14.87 5.11
CA ALA A 45 -11.94 16.01 4.76
C ALA A 45 -12.90 15.71 3.58
N LEU A 46 -12.50 14.82 2.68
CA LEU A 46 -13.32 14.34 1.56
C LEU A 46 -14.24 13.17 1.95
N GLY A 47 -14.11 12.66 3.18
CA GLY A 47 -14.92 11.58 3.72
C GLY A 47 -14.55 10.19 3.21
N ALA A 48 -13.30 9.96 2.82
CA ALA A 48 -12.83 8.62 2.46
C ALA A 48 -13.05 7.65 3.62
N ASP A 49 -13.60 6.46 3.36
CA ASP A 49 -13.79 5.40 4.35
C ASP A 49 -12.85 4.20 4.13
N THR A 50 -12.30 4.10 2.93
CA THR A 50 -11.45 2.99 2.50
C THR A 50 -10.24 3.53 1.75
N VAL A 51 -9.08 2.95 2.01
CA VAL A 51 -7.87 3.13 1.21
C VAL A 51 -7.61 1.88 0.38
N VAL A 52 -7.46 2.06 -0.93
CA VAL A 52 -6.96 1.03 -1.85
C VAL A 52 -5.49 1.34 -2.10
N ILE A 53 -4.59 0.45 -1.66
CA ILE A 53 -3.13 0.64 -1.79
C ILE A 53 -2.58 -0.31 -2.84
N CYS A 54 -1.92 0.24 -3.85
CA CYS A 54 -1.09 -0.51 -4.78
C CYS A 54 0.30 -0.73 -4.15
N ASP A 55 0.58 -1.94 -3.73
CA ASP A 55 1.78 -2.33 -2.99
C ASP A 55 2.87 -2.90 -3.92
N THR A 56 3.97 -2.17 -4.09
CA THR A 56 5.08 -2.62 -4.95
C THR A 56 6.05 -3.60 -4.28
N HIS A 57 5.80 -4.01 -3.04
CA HIS A 57 6.59 -5.01 -2.30
C HIS A 57 5.90 -6.36 -2.14
N TRP A 58 4.64 -6.47 -2.57
CA TRP A 58 3.99 -7.76 -2.67
C TRP A 58 4.33 -8.47 -3.98
N VAL A 59 5.30 -9.39 -3.90
CA VAL A 59 5.70 -10.25 -5.03
C VAL A 59 4.56 -11.22 -5.36
N ILE A 60 4.20 -11.27 -6.63
CA ILE A 60 3.25 -12.23 -7.20
C ILE A 60 3.84 -12.91 -8.43
N ASN A 61 3.39 -14.13 -8.72
CA ASN A 61 3.89 -14.92 -9.86
C ASN A 61 2.78 -15.47 -10.76
N ALA A 62 1.50 -15.45 -10.36
CA ALA A 62 0.41 -16.10 -11.09
C ALA A 62 -0.93 -15.36 -10.94
N GLY A 63 -1.21 -14.44 -11.87
CA GLY A 63 -2.35 -13.54 -11.81
C GLY A 63 -2.11 -12.33 -10.89
N PHE A 64 -3.06 -11.41 -10.84
CA PHE A 64 -3.08 -10.33 -9.86
C PHE A 64 -3.66 -10.82 -8.53
N HIS A 65 -3.20 -10.24 -7.44
CA HIS A 65 -3.66 -10.59 -6.10
C HIS A 65 -4.13 -9.34 -5.36
N ILE A 66 -5.27 -9.49 -4.68
CA ILE A 66 -5.85 -8.49 -3.78
C ILE A 66 -5.94 -9.13 -2.40
N ASN A 67 -5.36 -8.50 -1.39
CA ASN A 67 -5.59 -8.88 -0.01
C ASN A 67 -6.88 -8.18 0.44
N ALA A 68 -7.97 -8.96 0.47
CA ALA A 68 -9.32 -8.53 0.75
C ALA A 68 -9.79 -9.01 2.13
N ASN A 69 -8.87 -9.37 3.03
CA ASN A 69 -9.26 -9.85 4.35
C ASN A 69 -10.09 -8.80 5.11
N SER A 70 -10.96 -9.24 6.03
CA SER A 70 -11.84 -8.38 6.83
C SER A 70 -11.13 -7.62 7.94
N ARG A 71 -9.96 -8.10 8.38
CA ARG A 71 -9.08 -7.46 9.37
C ARG A 71 -7.63 -7.85 9.09
N PHE A 72 -6.73 -6.92 9.40
CA PHE A 72 -5.28 -7.07 9.32
C PHE A 72 -4.71 -6.76 10.69
N GLU A 73 -4.21 -7.75 11.42
CA GLU A 73 -3.53 -7.55 12.70
C GLU A 73 -2.27 -8.40 12.73
N GLY A 74 -1.16 -7.83 13.18
CA GLY A 74 0.08 -8.59 13.29
C GLY A 74 1.27 -7.80 13.78
N LEU A 75 2.41 -8.48 13.78
CA LEU A 75 3.71 -7.94 14.13
C LEU A 75 4.70 -8.22 12.99
N PHE A 76 4.89 -7.22 12.13
CA PHE A 76 5.65 -7.39 10.89
C PHE A 76 7.13 -7.10 11.07
N THR A 77 7.98 -7.93 10.46
CA THR A 77 9.41 -7.64 10.23
C THR A 77 9.69 -7.83 8.75
N SER A 78 10.30 -6.84 8.10
CA SER A 78 10.59 -6.92 6.67
C SER A 78 11.59 -8.04 6.40
N ASN A 79 11.28 -8.93 5.48
CA ASN A 79 12.22 -9.93 4.96
C ASN A 79 13.32 -9.28 4.09
N GLU A 80 13.02 -8.16 3.43
CA GLU A 80 13.94 -7.42 2.56
C GLU A 80 14.88 -6.52 3.36
N PHE A 81 14.35 -5.83 4.38
CA PHE A 81 15.09 -4.87 5.20
C PHE A 81 14.82 -5.03 6.71
N PRO A 82 15.14 -6.19 7.31
CA PRO A 82 14.89 -6.43 8.74
C PRO A 82 15.69 -5.48 9.63
N GLN A 83 16.81 -4.93 9.18
CA GLN A 83 17.57 -3.91 9.91
C GLN A 83 16.85 -2.54 9.99
N PHE A 84 15.85 -2.29 9.16
CA PHE A 84 15.10 -1.03 9.13
C PHE A 84 13.67 -1.16 9.69
N ILE A 85 12.99 -2.28 9.42
CA ILE A 85 11.61 -2.52 9.85
C ILE A 85 11.58 -3.78 10.73
N GLN A 86 11.47 -3.58 12.04
CA GLN A 86 11.47 -4.62 13.06
C GLN A 86 10.23 -4.49 13.91
N ASN A 87 9.54 -5.61 14.16
CA ASN A 87 8.46 -5.69 15.14
C ASN A 87 7.43 -4.56 14.97
N LEU A 88 7.07 -4.24 13.72
CA LEU A 88 6.09 -3.22 13.39
C LEU A 88 4.70 -3.77 13.65
N SER A 89 4.09 -3.39 14.77
CA SER A 89 2.71 -3.75 15.06
C SER A 89 1.74 -2.97 14.18
N TYR A 90 0.66 -3.63 13.76
CA TYR A 90 -0.41 -3.04 12.98
C TYR A 90 -1.77 -3.69 13.31
N ASP A 91 -2.83 -2.89 13.18
CA ASP A 91 -4.22 -3.33 13.31
C ASP A 91 -5.09 -2.43 12.41
N TYR A 92 -5.65 -2.99 11.35
CA TYR A 92 -6.50 -2.29 10.39
C TYR A 92 -7.74 -3.11 10.07
N ARG A 93 -8.87 -2.42 9.86
CA ARG A 93 -10.07 -3.03 9.30
C ARG A 93 -9.88 -3.21 7.79
N GLY A 94 -10.40 -4.28 7.24
CA GLY A 94 -10.42 -4.48 5.79
C GLY A 94 -11.75 -4.14 5.13
N ASN A 95 -11.78 -4.18 3.81
CA ASN A 95 -13.00 -4.03 3.01
C ASN A 95 -13.14 -5.21 2.01
N PRO A 96 -13.60 -6.37 2.48
CA PRO A 96 -13.68 -7.59 1.66
C PRO A 96 -14.56 -7.42 0.44
N GLU A 97 -15.73 -6.80 0.62
CA GLU A 97 -16.71 -6.55 -0.44
C GLU A 97 -16.12 -5.77 -1.61
N LEU A 98 -15.36 -4.70 -1.32
CA LEU A 98 -14.69 -3.92 -2.36
C LEU A 98 -13.55 -4.71 -3.01
N GLY A 99 -12.75 -5.44 -2.23
CA GLY A 99 -11.66 -6.27 -2.76
C GLY A 99 -12.15 -7.35 -3.73
N ASP A 100 -13.23 -8.04 -3.36
CA ASP A 100 -13.89 -9.05 -4.19
C ASP A 100 -14.46 -8.44 -5.48
N ALA A 101 -15.12 -7.28 -5.36
CA ALA A 101 -15.67 -6.58 -6.52
C ALA A 101 -14.59 -6.15 -7.52
N ILE A 102 -13.44 -5.67 -7.04
CA ILE A 102 -12.30 -5.31 -7.90
C ILE A 102 -11.75 -6.55 -8.60
N ALA A 103 -11.55 -7.66 -7.88
CA ALA A 103 -10.99 -8.88 -8.46
C ALA A 103 -11.90 -9.50 -9.53
N ALA A 104 -13.21 -9.55 -9.27
CA ALA A 104 -14.20 -10.01 -10.25
C ALA A 104 -14.20 -9.10 -11.49
N THR A 105 -14.28 -7.78 -11.29
CA THR A 105 -14.31 -6.80 -12.39
C THR A 105 -13.04 -6.86 -13.24
N ALA A 106 -11.86 -6.98 -12.63
CA ALA A 106 -10.60 -7.08 -13.35
C ALA A 106 -10.52 -8.35 -14.19
N SER A 107 -10.98 -9.48 -13.62
CA SER A 107 -11.01 -10.77 -14.32
C SER A 107 -11.95 -10.74 -15.53
N ASP A 108 -13.13 -10.14 -15.38
CA ASP A 108 -14.09 -9.94 -16.49
C ASP A 108 -13.54 -9.04 -17.60
N MET A 109 -12.62 -8.13 -17.25
CA MET A 109 -11.93 -7.25 -18.20
C MET A 109 -10.66 -7.86 -18.81
N GLY A 110 -10.32 -9.10 -18.45
CA GLY A 110 -9.20 -9.85 -19.03
C GLY A 110 -7.90 -9.85 -18.23
N ALA A 111 -7.88 -9.26 -17.02
CA ALA A 111 -6.75 -9.37 -16.09
C ALA A 111 -7.13 -10.33 -14.95
N TYR A 112 -6.70 -11.58 -15.05
CA TYR A 112 -7.04 -12.62 -14.07
C TYR A 112 -6.56 -12.21 -12.66
N THR A 113 -7.51 -12.01 -11.75
CA THR A 113 -7.27 -11.43 -10.43
C THR A 113 -7.95 -12.24 -9.34
N LEU A 114 -7.22 -12.52 -8.27
CA LEU A 114 -7.66 -13.28 -7.10
C LEU A 114 -7.79 -12.38 -5.88
N ALA A 115 -8.94 -12.40 -5.22
CA ALA A 115 -9.12 -11.81 -3.89
C ALA A 115 -8.88 -12.87 -2.81
N HIS A 116 -8.11 -12.49 -1.78
CA HIS A 116 -7.69 -13.39 -0.69
C HIS A 116 -8.32 -12.96 0.63
N HIS A 117 -8.82 -13.95 1.37
CA HIS A 117 -9.44 -13.81 2.70
C HIS A 117 -8.75 -14.75 3.68
N LEU A 118 -7.44 -14.51 3.91
CA LEU A 118 -6.58 -15.42 4.66
C LEU A 118 -5.96 -14.68 5.86
N ASP A 119 -6.27 -15.12 7.07
CA ASP A 119 -5.73 -14.51 8.30
C ASP A 119 -4.21 -14.60 8.42
N SER A 120 -3.61 -15.62 7.80
CA SER A 120 -2.15 -15.78 7.75
C SER A 120 -1.48 -14.96 6.64
N LEU A 121 -2.24 -14.27 5.79
CA LEU A 121 -1.69 -13.42 4.73
C LEU A 121 -1.56 -11.98 5.25
N GLU A 122 -0.34 -11.63 5.61
CA GLU A 122 0.03 -10.31 6.13
C GLU A 122 -0.05 -9.21 5.05
N LEU A 123 -0.01 -7.95 5.49
CA LEU A 123 0.27 -6.82 4.62
C LEU A 123 1.78 -6.65 4.45
N GLU A 124 2.22 -6.34 3.24
CA GLU A 124 3.62 -6.03 2.96
C GLU A 124 3.98 -4.59 3.35
N TYR A 125 5.27 -4.30 3.49
CA TYR A 125 5.69 -3.00 4.00
C TYR A 125 5.38 -1.83 3.05
N GLY A 126 5.15 -2.09 1.76
CA GLY A 126 4.64 -1.11 0.82
C GLY A 126 3.26 -0.59 1.22
N SER A 127 2.45 -1.39 1.91
CA SER A 127 1.16 -0.99 2.50
C SER A 127 1.35 -0.48 3.93
N LEU A 128 2.16 -1.17 4.75
CA LEU A 128 2.30 -0.87 6.17
C LEU A 128 2.98 0.48 6.42
N VAL A 129 4.03 0.85 5.68
CA VAL A 129 4.74 2.11 5.93
C VAL A 129 3.82 3.33 5.67
N PRO A 130 3.10 3.44 4.54
CA PRO A 130 2.14 4.53 4.37
C PRO A 130 1.04 4.52 5.44
N MET A 131 0.47 3.34 5.72
CA MET A 131 -0.61 3.22 6.72
C MET A 131 -0.17 3.60 8.12
N ARG A 132 1.07 3.27 8.52
CA ARG A 132 1.64 3.62 9.82
C ARG A 132 1.58 5.11 10.13
N PHE A 133 1.65 5.97 9.10
CA PHE A 133 1.54 7.42 9.22
C PHE A 133 0.11 7.89 8.96
N MET A 134 -0.52 7.46 7.86
CA MET A 134 -1.86 7.91 7.49
C MET A 134 -2.92 7.58 8.56
N SER A 135 -2.81 6.41 9.20
CA SER A 135 -3.77 5.95 10.21
C SER A 135 -3.73 6.75 11.51
N ARG A 136 -2.70 7.57 11.74
CA ARG A 136 -2.63 8.46 12.91
C ARG A 136 -3.53 9.69 12.75
N GLU A 137 -3.84 10.06 11.51
CA GLU A 137 -4.71 11.20 11.17
C GLU A 137 -6.13 10.75 10.83
N HIS A 138 -6.27 9.60 10.16
CA HIS A 138 -7.54 9.11 9.66
C HIS A 138 -7.62 7.58 9.67
N ASP A 139 -8.62 7.06 10.39
CA ASP A 139 -8.92 5.62 10.40
C ASP A 139 -9.72 5.25 9.15
N MET A 140 -9.21 4.28 8.38
CA MET A 140 -9.75 3.84 7.10
C MET A 140 -9.68 2.31 7.00
N LYS A 141 -10.65 1.71 6.33
CA LYS A 141 -10.55 0.32 5.91
C LYS A 141 -9.45 0.17 4.85
N VAL A 142 -8.81 -0.98 4.77
CA VAL A 142 -7.70 -1.25 3.83
C VAL A 142 -8.11 -2.31 2.80
N VAL A 143 -7.73 -2.07 1.55
CA VAL A 143 -7.60 -3.10 0.50
C VAL A 143 -6.20 -2.96 -0.07
N SER A 144 -5.41 -4.03 -0.05
CA SER A 144 -4.07 -4.03 -0.62
C SER A 144 -4.05 -4.81 -1.93
N ILE A 145 -3.45 -4.24 -2.97
CA ILE A 145 -3.36 -4.84 -4.31
C ILE A 145 -1.89 -4.99 -4.65
N ALA A 146 -1.46 -6.20 -5.00
CA ALA A 146 -0.11 -6.44 -5.47
C ALA A 146 0.18 -5.64 -6.75
N ALA A 147 1.22 -4.81 -6.71
CA ALA A 147 1.64 -3.95 -7.82
C ALA A 147 3.12 -4.13 -8.16
N TRP A 148 3.75 -5.22 -7.69
CA TRP A 148 5.11 -5.57 -8.09
C TRP A 148 5.09 -6.11 -9.53
N CYS A 149 5.49 -5.27 -10.47
CA CYS A 149 5.51 -5.53 -11.91
C CYS A 149 6.69 -6.43 -12.33
N THR A 150 6.70 -7.69 -11.88
CA THR A 150 7.68 -8.72 -12.28
C THR A 150 7.20 -9.62 -13.41
N VAL A 151 5.91 -9.99 -13.38
CA VAL A 151 5.30 -11.02 -14.25
C VAL A 151 4.08 -10.51 -15.03
N HIS A 152 3.73 -9.23 -14.85
CA HIS A 152 2.67 -8.56 -15.58
C HIS A 152 3.23 -7.32 -16.29
N ASP A 153 2.45 -6.73 -17.19
CA ASP A 153 2.83 -5.49 -17.87
C ASP A 153 1.94 -4.29 -17.51
N HIS A 154 2.30 -3.12 -18.02
CA HIS A 154 1.55 -1.88 -17.78
C HIS A 154 0.16 -1.86 -18.43
N THR A 155 -0.09 -2.72 -19.43
CA THR A 155 -1.42 -2.89 -20.03
C THR A 155 -2.34 -3.61 -19.04
N GLU A 156 -1.87 -4.69 -18.42
CA GLU A 156 -2.62 -5.40 -17.39
C GLU A 156 -2.81 -4.52 -16.14
N SER A 157 -1.79 -3.78 -15.70
CA SER A 157 -1.96 -2.79 -14.61
C SER A 157 -3.03 -1.74 -14.93
N ARG A 158 -3.16 -1.33 -16.19
CA ARG A 158 -4.21 -0.39 -16.62
C ARG A 158 -5.59 -1.01 -16.51
N ILE A 159 -5.76 -2.27 -16.92
CA ILE A 159 -7.02 -3.02 -16.78
C ILE A 159 -7.44 -3.07 -15.30
N VAL A 160 -6.50 -3.40 -14.40
CA VAL A 160 -6.77 -3.40 -12.95
C VAL A 160 -7.14 -2.00 -12.45
N GLY A 161 -6.46 -0.95 -12.91
CA GLY A 161 -6.83 0.44 -12.58
C GLY A 161 -8.25 0.83 -13.02
N GLU A 162 -8.67 0.41 -14.22
CA GLU A 162 -10.03 0.62 -14.71
C GLU A 162 -11.06 -0.20 -13.90
N ALA A 163 -10.70 -1.42 -13.51
CA ALA A 163 -11.52 -2.27 -12.66
C ALA A 163 -11.72 -1.69 -11.26
N ILE A 164 -10.67 -1.09 -10.66
CA ILE A 164 -10.77 -0.35 -9.39
C ILE A 164 -11.84 0.74 -9.52
N ARG A 165 -11.78 1.57 -10.57
CA ARG A 165 -12.76 2.65 -10.76
C ARG A 165 -14.18 2.11 -10.86
N ARG A 166 -14.42 1.09 -11.70
CA ARG A 166 -15.75 0.52 -11.91
C ARG A 166 -16.32 -0.10 -10.64
N ALA A 167 -15.50 -0.85 -9.90
CA ALA A 167 -15.91 -1.46 -8.63
C ALA A 167 -16.25 -0.40 -7.58
N VAL A 168 -15.47 0.69 -7.50
CA VAL A 168 -15.75 1.81 -6.59
C VAL A 168 -17.06 2.52 -6.96
N GLU A 169 -17.27 2.86 -8.24
CA GLU A 169 -18.50 3.51 -8.72
C GLU A 169 -19.76 2.67 -8.43
N ALA A 170 -19.64 1.34 -8.48
CA ALA A 170 -20.72 0.40 -8.18
C ALA A 170 -20.92 0.12 -6.67
N SER A 171 -19.99 0.55 -5.81
CA SER A 171 -20.05 0.37 -4.35
C SER A 171 -20.68 1.58 -3.65
N ASP A 172 -20.66 1.57 -2.31
CA ASP A 172 -20.93 2.74 -1.47
C ASP A 172 -19.66 3.32 -0.81
N SER A 173 -18.47 2.84 -1.19
CA SER A 173 -17.20 3.30 -0.60
C SER A 173 -16.73 4.62 -1.19
N LYS A 174 -16.26 5.50 -0.31
CA LYS A 174 -15.42 6.65 -0.67
C LYS A 174 -13.95 6.27 -0.53
N VAL A 175 -13.23 6.24 -1.65
CA VAL A 175 -11.91 5.64 -1.74
C VAL A 175 -10.80 6.68 -1.85
N LEU A 176 -9.78 6.53 -1.00
CA LEU A 176 -8.43 7.03 -1.24
C LEU A 176 -7.65 5.98 -2.05
N LEU A 177 -7.25 6.29 -3.28
CA LEU A 177 -6.39 5.42 -4.09
C LEU A 177 -4.92 5.82 -3.91
N VAL A 178 -4.07 4.88 -3.48
CA VAL A 178 -2.65 5.14 -3.20
C VAL A 178 -1.76 4.30 -4.09
N ALA A 179 -0.96 4.97 -4.93
CA ALA A 179 0.20 4.38 -5.56
C ALA A 179 1.39 4.45 -4.59
N SER A 180 1.67 3.35 -3.91
CA SER A 180 2.76 3.27 -2.93
C SER A 180 4.05 2.85 -3.63
N GLY A 181 4.98 3.79 -3.79
CA GLY A 181 6.19 3.59 -4.59
C GLY A 181 7.13 4.78 -4.55
N SER A 182 8.44 4.55 -4.54
CA SER A 182 9.41 5.62 -4.79
C SER A 182 9.44 6.03 -6.27
N LEU A 183 10.03 7.19 -6.58
CA LEU A 183 10.26 7.61 -7.97
C LEU A 183 11.52 6.90 -8.51
N SER A 184 12.38 7.61 -9.23
CA SER A 184 13.67 7.10 -9.69
C SER A 184 14.49 6.59 -8.50
N HIS A 185 14.74 5.29 -8.47
CA HIS A 185 15.61 4.67 -7.47
C HIS A 185 16.26 3.42 -8.04
N LYS A 186 17.39 3.04 -7.44
CA LYS A 186 18.11 1.81 -7.71
C LYS A 186 18.63 1.28 -6.39
N ILE A 187 18.36 0.01 -6.11
CA ILE A 187 18.97 -0.66 -4.96
C ILE A 187 20.45 -0.86 -5.25
N TRP A 188 21.30 -0.46 -4.30
CA TRP A 188 22.74 -0.65 -4.40
C TRP A 188 23.09 -2.13 -4.36
N ALA A 189 24.11 -2.53 -5.13
CA ALA A 189 24.65 -3.88 -5.02
C ALA A 189 25.21 -4.10 -3.62
N ASN A 190 25.16 -5.33 -3.10
CA ASN A 190 25.56 -5.65 -1.73
C ASN A 190 26.98 -5.14 -1.36
N LYS A 191 27.92 -5.20 -2.31
CA LYS A 191 29.30 -4.70 -2.12
C LYS A 191 29.38 -3.18 -1.88
N ASP A 192 28.37 -2.44 -2.33
CA ASP A 192 28.30 -0.97 -2.27
C ASP A 192 27.30 -0.51 -1.19
N TYR A 193 26.58 -1.42 -0.54
CA TYR A 193 25.49 -1.10 0.40
C TYR A 193 25.96 -0.22 1.57
N ALA A 194 27.00 -0.63 2.29
CA ALA A 194 27.41 0.06 3.52
C ALA A 194 27.80 1.53 3.30
N ALA A 195 28.34 1.86 2.13
CA ALA A 195 28.71 3.23 1.79
C ALA A 195 27.52 4.09 1.32
N ASN A 196 26.38 3.47 0.97
CA ASN A 196 25.28 4.13 0.26
C ASN A 196 23.88 3.83 0.83
N ASN A 197 23.77 3.14 1.97
CA ASN A 197 22.49 2.71 2.55
C ASN A 197 21.64 3.87 3.11
N GLY A 198 22.19 5.08 3.14
CA GLY A 198 21.46 6.29 3.51
C GLY A 198 21.08 6.36 4.99
N THR A 199 21.85 5.68 5.84
CA THR A 199 21.74 5.68 7.31
C THR A 199 23.03 6.14 7.97
#